data_AF-A0A9X2FZP8-F1
#
_entry.id   AF-A0A9X2FZP8-F1
#
_cell.length_a   1.000
_cell.length_b   1.000
_cell.length_c   1.000
_cell.angle_alpha   90.00
_cell.angle_beta   90.00
_cell.angle_gamma   90.00
#
_symmetry.space_group_name_H-M   'P 1'
#
loop_
_entity.id
_entity.type
_entity.pdbx_description
1 polymer ?
#
loop_
_entity_poly.entity_id
_entity_poly.type
_entity_poly.pdbx_seq_one_letter_code
_entity_poly.pdbx_strand_id
1 'polypeptide(L)'
;MSFDLHPFLGIMGVAAAGDVRPHSVPPGPFGGNIDINLLGAGSTLYLPVQVPGALAYVGDPHLAQGDGEVALTAFEASLRVRLRLDVIPAADAVATFGELAGPLAETAEHLVPTGLDADLDVAVQNCVRAAVALLGVRYGMSPAHAYAYLSAATDFDISQVVDVVKGVHARIRKADFAR
;
A
#
# COMPACT_ATOMS: atom_id res chain seq x y z
N MET A 1 -0.59 -28.55 13.03
CA MET A 1 -0.99 -27.13 12.87
C MET A 1 -1.22 -26.88 11.38
N SER A 2 -2.26 -26.13 11.01
CA SER A 2 -2.57 -25.75 9.64
C SER A 2 -3.14 -24.33 9.64
N PHE A 3 -2.94 -23.58 8.55
CA PHE A 3 -3.47 -22.24 8.33
C PHE A 3 -3.75 -22.05 6.83
N ASP A 4 -4.59 -21.06 6.50
CA ASP A 4 -4.98 -20.79 5.12
C ASP A 4 -3.88 -20.04 4.37
N LEU A 5 -3.74 -20.35 3.07
CA LEU A 5 -2.84 -19.63 2.19
C LEU A 5 -3.55 -18.41 1.61
N HIS A 6 -2.84 -17.28 1.58
CA HIS A 6 -3.28 -16.04 0.96
C HIS A 6 -2.16 -15.52 0.06
N PRO A 7 -1.99 -16.08 -1.15
CA PRO A 7 -0.81 -15.77 -1.95
C PRO A 7 -0.82 -14.36 -2.54
N PHE A 8 0.31 -13.66 -2.48
CA PHE A 8 0.50 -12.32 -3.01
C PHE A 8 1.98 -12.06 -3.39
N LEU A 9 2.28 -10.86 -3.89
CA LEU A 9 3.64 -10.41 -4.20
C LEU A 9 4.06 -9.36 -3.16
N GLY A 10 5.13 -9.61 -2.42
CA GLY A 10 5.72 -8.66 -1.48
C GLY A 10 6.32 -7.44 -2.20
N ILE A 11 6.97 -7.69 -3.35
CA ILE A 11 7.52 -6.64 -4.21
C ILE A 11 6.59 -6.31 -5.36
N MET A 12 6.10 -5.07 -5.37
CA MET A 12 5.45 -4.44 -6.53
C MET A 12 5.85 -2.97 -6.60
N GLY A 13 6.40 -2.53 -7.73
CA GLY A 13 6.94 -1.17 -7.83
C GLY A 13 7.07 -0.63 -9.25
N VAL A 14 7.38 0.65 -9.32
CA VAL A 14 7.85 1.37 -10.51
C VAL A 14 9.31 1.80 -10.29
N ALA A 15 10.06 2.09 -11.35
CA ALA A 15 11.42 2.58 -11.17
C ALA A 15 11.40 3.94 -10.45
N ALA A 16 12.22 4.04 -9.39
CA ALA A 16 12.42 5.27 -8.65
C ALA A 16 13.14 6.32 -9.52
N ALA A 17 12.78 7.59 -9.37
CA ALA A 17 13.53 8.68 -9.96
C ALA A 17 14.86 8.93 -9.23
N GLY A 18 15.87 9.38 -9.97
CA GLY A 18 17.18 9.77 -9.44
C GLY A 18 18.33 8.95 -10.00
N ASP A 19 19.55 9.34 -9.61
CA ASP A 19 20.80 8.76 -10.15
C ASP A 19 21.35 7.60 -9.31
N VAL A 20 20.69 7.28 -8.20
CA VAL A 20 21.08 6.20 -7.29
C VAL A 20 20.17 5.01 -7.50
N ARG A 21 20.76 3.83 -7.73
CA ARG A 21 20.02 2.57 -7.80
C ARG A 21 19.53 2.17 -6.40
N PRO A 22 18.21 2.15 -6.13
CA PRO A 22 17.70 1.72 -4.83
C PRO A 22 17.97 0.23 -4.60
N HIS A 23 18.14 -0.15 -3.32
CA HIS A 23 18.10 -1.55 -2.91
C HIS A 23 16.65 -2.06 -2.97
N SER A 24 16.43 -3.33 -3.24
CA SER A 24 15.08 -3.92 -3.32
C SER A 24 14.42 -4.19 -1.96
N VAL A 25 15.11 -3.88 -0.85
CA VAL A 25 14.63 -4.16 0.52
C VAL A 25 13.76 -3.01 1.01
N PRO A 26 14.23 -1.77 1.17
CA PRO A 26 13.37 -0.72 1.68
C PRO A 26 12.27 -0.36 0.66
N PRO A 27 10.98 -0.41 1.05
CA PRO A 27 9.93 0.21 0.25
C PRO A 27 10.09 1.73 0.23
N GLY A 28 9.39 2.37 -0.71
CA GLY A 28 9.35 3.82 -0.80
C GLY A 28 8.16 4.33 -1.61
N PRO A 29 8.17 5.62 -2.00
CA PRO A 29 7.12 6.22 -2.82
C PRO A 29 6.85 5.48 -4.14
N PHE A 30 7.83 4.73 -4.63
CA PHE A 30 7.75 3.93 -5.87
C PHE A 30 7.13 2.55 -5.67
N GLY A 31 6.70 2.17 -4.46
CA GLY A 31 6.38 0.79 -4.10
C GLY A 31 7.64 0.07 -3.61
N GLY A 32 7.92 -1.11 -4.16
CA GLY A 32 9.02 -1.98 -3.71
C GLY A 32 8.51 -3.06 -2.77
N ASN A 33 9.31 -3.43 -1.76
CA ASN A 33 9.01 -4.44 -0.74
C ASN A 33 8.00 -3.92 0.28
N ILE A 34 6.72 -3.87 -0.11
CA ILE A 34 5.67 -3.25 0.71
C ILE A 34 5.03 -4.25 1.66
N ASP A 35 5.05 -5.54 1.30
CA ASP A 35 4.64 -6.67 2.13
C ASP A 35 3.27 -6.47 2.79
N ILE A 36 2.30 -6.12 1.96
CA ILE A 36 0.89 -5.98 2.36
C ILE A 36 0.13 -7.21 1.87
N ASN A 37 -0.24 -8.10 2.79
CA ASN A 37 -0.95 -9.36 2.49
C ASN A 37 -2.35 -9.17 1.87
N LEU A 38 -2.91 -7.94 1.91
CA LEU A 38 -4.15 -7.58 1.23
C LEU A 38 -3.99 -7.49 -0.31
N LEU A 39 -2.76 -7.46 -0.83
CA LEU A 39 -2.45 -7.34 -2.25
C LEU A 39 -2.52 -8.68 -3.02
N GLY A 40 -3.50 -9.51 -2.67
CA GLY A 40 -3.81 -10.75 -3.37
C GLY A 40 -4.59 -10.54 -4.66
N ALA A 41 -5.04 -11.65 -5.28
CA ALA A 41 -5.85 -11.61 -6.49
C ALA A 41 -7.13 -10.78 -6.32
N GLY A 42 -7.39 -9.86 -7.25
CA GLY A 42 -8.54 -8.95 -7.21
C GLY A 42 -8.29 -7.61 -6.51
N SER A 43 -7.12 -7.43 -5.89
CA SER A 43 -6.66 -6.12 -5.43
C SER A 43 -6.07 -5.29 -6.57
N THR A 44 -5.93 -3.99 -6.34
CA THR A 44 -5.24 -3.03 -7.22
C THR A 44 -4.26 -2.21 -6.39
N LEU A 45 -3.06 -2.00 -6.91
CA LEU A 45 -2.05 -1.11 -6.33
C LEU A 45 -1.85 0.10 -7.23
N TYR A 46 -2.00 1.30 -6.69
CA TYR A 46 -1.73 2.56 -7.36
C TYR A 46 -0.36 3.08 -6.92
N LEU A 47 0.48 3.38 -7.91
CA LEU A 47 1.85 3.88 -7.70
C LEU A 47 2.07 5.16 -8.52
N PRO A 48 2.67 6.21 -7.92
CA PRO A 48 3.02 7.41 -8.66
C PRO A 48 4.17 7.10 -9.64
N VAL A 49 3.94 7.35 -10.93
CA VAL A 49 4.97 7.19 -11.97
C VAL A 49 6.07 8.23 -11.77
N GLN A 50 7.33 7.77 -11.65
CA GLN A 50 8.47 8.66 -11.37
C GLN A 50 9.41 8.86 -12.58
N VAL A 51 9.39 7.95 -13.55
CA VAL A 51 10.22 7.99 -14.75
C VAL A 51 9.41 7.64 -16.00
N PRO A 52 9.84 8.07 -17.21
CA PRO A 52 9.17 7.70 -18.46
C PRO A 52 8.97 6.19 -18.60
N GLY A 53 7.74 5.79 -18.90
CA GLY A 53 7.35 4.39 -19.07
C GLY A 53 7.11 3.63 -17.76
N ALA A 54 7.26 4.28 -16.59
CA ALA A 54 7.15 3.72 -15.24
C ALA A 54 8.16 2.62 -14.89
N LEU A 55 8.50 1.74 -15.84
CA LEU A 55 9.39 0.59 -15.68
C LEU A 55 8.93 -0.29 -14.52
N ALA A 56 7.67 -0.72 -14.57
CA ALA A 56 7.04 -1.54 -13.55
C ALA A 56 7.76 -2.88 -13.36
N TYR A 57 7.90 -3.32 -12.12
CA TYR A 57 8.49 -4.59 -11.73
C TYR A 57 7.72 -5.23 -10.58
N VAL A 58 7.84 -6.55 -10.48
CA VAL A 58 7.25 -7.35 -9.40
C VAL A 58 8.19 -8.49 -9.00
N GLY A 59 8.07 -8.96 -7.77
CA GLY A 59 8.88 -10.04 -7.21
C GLY A 59 8.39 -10.47 -5.84
N ASP A 60 9.23 -11.23 -5.15
CA ASP A 60 9.03 -11.68 -3.77
C ASP A 60 7.67 -12.35 -3.50
N PRO A 61 7.43 -13.53 -4.11
CA PRO A 61 6.14 -14.19 -4.02
C PRO A 61 5.94 -14.92 -2.69
N HIS A 62 4.86 -14.58 -1.99
CA HIS A 62 4.52 -15.13 -0.68
C HIS A 62 3.27 -16.02 -0.78
N LEU A 63 3.28 -17.21 -0.17
CA LEU A 63 2.08 -18.04 -0.04
C LEU A 63 1.18 -17.61 1.12
N ALA A 64 1.78 -17.04 2.16
CA ALA A 64 1.10 -16.48 3.32
C ALA A 64 2.06 -15.57 4.09
N GLN A 65 1.52 -14.47 4.64
CA GLN A 65 2.24 -13.57 5.54
C GLN A 65 1.26 -13.03 6.58
N GLY A 66 1.72 -12.96 7.83
CA GLY A 66 1.02 -12.21 8.89
C GLY A 66 1.51 -10.76 8.94
N ASP A 67 0.63 -9.87 9.37
CA ASP A 67 0.96 -8.46 9.58
C ASP A 67 2.19 -8.31 10.49
N GLY A 68 3.20 -7.60 9.99
CA GLY A 68 4.46 -7.32 10.66
C GLY A 68 5.66 -8.12 10.16
N GLU A 69 5.48 -9.25 9.46
CA GLU A 69 6.57 -10.07 8.91
C GLU A 69 7.72 -10.31 9.92
N VAL A 70 7.35 -10.62 11.16
CA VAL A 70 8.22 -10.47 12.34
C VAL A 70 9.50 -11.33 12.35
N ALA A 71 9.59 -12.30 11.45
CA ALA A 71 10.71 -13.22 11.32
C ALA A 71 11.53 -12.99 10.04
N LEU A 72 11.51 -11.76 9.50
CA LEU A 72 12.22 -11.28 8.31
C LEU A 72 11.65 -11.76 6.96
N THR A 73 11.00 -12.91 6.91
CA THR A 73 10.43 -13.45 5.67
C THR A 73 9.02 -13.98 5.88
N ALA A 74 8.22 -13.99 4.82
CA ALA A 74 6.95 -14.68 4.76
C ALA A 74 7.13 -16.19 4.48
N PHE A 75 6.02 -16.87 4.17
CA PHE A 75 6.11 -18.20 3.57
C PHE A 75 6.45 -18.08 2.07
N GLU A 76 7.74 -17.96 1.79
CA GLU A 76 8.30 -17.74 0.44
C GLU A 76 8.11 -18.93 -0.51
N ALA A 77 7.48 -18.71 -1.66
CA ALA A 77 7.49 -19.68 -2.75
C ALA A 77 7.14 -19.06 -4.10
N SER A 78 7.71 -19.60 -5.18
CA SER A 78 7.43 -19.10 -6.53
C SER A 78 5.95 -19.11 -6.89
N LEU A 79 5.45 -17.97 -7.37
CA LEU A 79 4.10 -17.81 -7.90
C LEU A 79 4.11 -17.53 -9.40
N ARG A 80 3.04 -17.95 -10.07
CA ARG A 80 2.70 -17.49 -11.43
C ARG A 80 1.55 -16.51 -11.32
N VAL A 81 1.79 -15.27 -11.72
CA VAL A 81 0.81 -14.19 -11.62
C VAL A 81 0.38 -13.68 -13.00
N ARG A 82 -0.81 -13.09 -13.05
CA ARG A 82 -1.31 -12.34 -14.20
C ARG A 82 -1.70 -10.96 -13.71
N LEU A 83 -1.07 -9.95 -14.28
CA LEU A 83 -1.24 -8.56 -13.91
C LEU A 83 -1.86 -7.78 -15.07
N ARG A 84 -2.65 -6.75 -14.76
CA ARG A 84 -3.07 -5.72 -15.71
C ARG A 84 -2.39 -4.42 -15.29
N LEU A 85 -1.78 -3.74 -16.24
CA LEU A 85 -1.17 -2.43 -16.02
C LEU A 85 -1.97 -1.39 -16.80
N ASP A 86 -2.52 -0.42 -16.08
CA ASP A 86 -3.25 0.70 -16.62
C ASP A 86 -2.54 2.00 -16.23
N VAL A 87 -2.51 2.99 -17.13
CA VAL A 87 -1.96 4.31 -16.83
C VAL A 87 -3.11 5.27 -16.56
N ILE A 88 -3.09 5.92 -15.40
CA ILE A 88 -4.04 6.96 -15.02
C ILE A 88 -3.37 8.33 -15.27
N PRO A 89 -3.98 9.23 -16.06
CA PRO A 89 -3.47 10.58 -16.21
C PRO A 89 -3.31 11.27 -14.85
N ALA A 90 -2.23 12.02 -14.66
CA ALA A 90 -1.91 12.62 -13.36
C ALA A 90 -3.04 13.50 -12.80
N ALA A 91 -3.71 14.27 -13.66
CA ALA A 91 -4.84 15.10 -13.26
C ALA A 91 -6.02 14.26 -12.72
N ASP A 92 -6.31 13.13 -13.37
CA ASP A 92 -7.40 12.22 -12.95
C ASP A 92 -7.02 11.49 -11.65
N ALA A 93 -5.76 11.10 -11.51
CA ALA A 93 -5.23 10.51 -10.28
C ALA A 93 -5.36 11.46 -9.09
N VAL A 94 -4.95 12.73 -9.25
CA VAL A 94 -5.09 13.76 -8.20
C VAL A 94 -6.56 14.02 -7.88
N ALA A 95 -7.43 14.09 -8.87
CA ALA A 95 -8.87 14.29 -8.66
C ALA A 95 -9.54 13.11 -7.93
N THR A 96 -9.00 11.90 -8.05
CA THR A 96 -9.59 10.68 -7.48
C THR A 96 -9.00 10.31 -6.12
N PHE A 97 -7.69 10.46 -5.96
CA PHE A 97 -6.93 9.94 -4.82
C PHE A 97 -6.20 11.04 -4.02
N GLY A 98 -6.13 12.26 -4.56
CA GLY A 98 -5.23 13.31 -4.07
C GLY A 98 -3.80 13.12 -4.57
N GLU A 99 -2.89 13.97 -4.11
CA GLU A 99 -1.47 13.78 -4.36
C GLU A 99 -0.98 12.54 -3.61
N LEU A 100 -0.64 11.49 -4.37
CA LEU A 100 -0.11 10.24 -3.81
C LEU A 100 1.38 10.41 -3.48
N ALA A 101 1.68 10.51 -2.19
CA ALA A 101 3.05 10.49 -1.69
C ALA A 101 3.70 9.08 -1.75
N GLY A 102 2.90 8.03 -1.95
CA GLY A 102 3.36 6.65 -1.96
C GLY A 102 2.27 5.65 -2.36
N PRO A 103 2.48 4.36 -2.05
CA PRO A 103 1.57 3.30 -2.48
C PRO A 103 0.16 3.46 -1.90
N LEU A 104 -0.86 3.28 -2.73
CA LEU A 104 -2.25 3.18 -2.31
C LEU A 104 -2.82 1.86 -2.84
N ALA A 105 -3.29 0.99 -1.96
CA ALA A 105 -3.96 -0.23 -2.36
C ALA A 105 -5.49 -0.07 -2.30
N GLU A 106 -6.20 -0.82 -3.14
CA GLU A 106 -7.66 -0.93 -3.12
C GLU A 106 -8.05 -2.38 -3.33
N THR A 107 -8.94 -2.88 -2.48
CA THR A 107 -9.56 -4.21 -2.59
C THR A 107 -11.05 -4.06 -2.91
N ALA A 108 -11.75 -5.19 -3.02
CA ALA A 108 -13.21 -5.18 -3.12
C ALA A 108 -13.85 -4.46 -1.92
N GLU A 109 -13.27 -4.61 -0.73
CA GLU A 109 -13.87 -4.19 0.54
C GLU A 109 -13.23 -2.93 1.13
N HIS A 110 -11.94 -2.69 0.85
CA HIS A 110 -11.15 -1.67 1.55
C HIS A 110 -10.46 -0.70 0.60
N LEU A 111 -10.41 0.58 1.00
CA LEU A 111 -9.36 1.50 0.59
C LEU A 111 -8.19 1.36 1.57
N VAL A 112 -6.97 1.26 1.06
CA VAL A 112 -5.78 0.88 1.82
C VAL A 112 -4.64 1.88 1.60
N PRO A 113 -4.76 3.12 2.14
CA PRO A 113 -3.65 4.06 2.14
C PRO A 113 -2.51 3.51 3.01
N THR A 114 -1.28 3.86 2.67
CA THR A 114 -0.07 3.38 3.35
C THR A 114 0.72 4.52 3.99
N GLY A 115 1.47 4.18 5.02
CA GLY A 115 2.51 5.01 5.62
C GLY A 115 3.80 4.22 5.74
N LEU A 116 4.89 4.85 5.32
CA LEU A 116 6.23 4.27 5.34
C LEU A 116 7.16 5.20 6.11
N ASP A 117 7.99 4.67 6.99
CA ASP A 117 9.10 5.40 7.61
C ASP A 117 10.08 4.44 8.31
N ALA A 118 11.30 4.88 8.58
CA ALA A 118 12.25 4.12 9.40
C ALA A 118 11.82 4.02 10.87
N ASP A 119 10.90 4.87 11.33
CA ASP A 119 10.26 4.82 12.65
C ASP A 119 8.78 4.39 12.52
N LEU A 120 8.35 3.41 13.31
CA LEU A 120 6.99 2.87 13.20
C LEU A 120 5.92 3.90 13.59
N ASP A 121 6.17 4.73 14.60
CA ASP A 121 5.22 5.77 15.03
C ASP A 121 5.06 6.82 13.91
N VAL A 122 6.16 7.16 13.23
CA VAL A 122 6.11 8.07 12.08
C VAL A 122 5.40 7.42 10.89
N ALA A 123 5.59 6.11 10.65
CA ALA A 123 4.87 5.38 9.62
C ALA A 123 3.35 5.38 9.87
N VAL A 124 2.91 5.18 11.13
CA VAL A 124 1.48 5.32 11.50
C VAL A 124 0.98 6.73 11.19
N GLN A 125 1.71 7.77 11.59
CA GLN A 125 1.33 9.16 11.32
C GLN A 125 1.23 9.46 9.81
N ASN A 126 2.16 8.93 9.01
CA ASN A 126 2.14 9.02 7.55
C ASN A 126 0.88 8.35 6.98
N CYS A 127 0.54 7.15 7.47
CA CYS A 127 -0.65 6.41 7.04
C CYS A 127 -1.94 7.17 7.36
N VAL A 128 -2.03 7.76 8.55
CA VAL A 128 -3.19 8.59 8.96
C VAL A 128 -3.32 9.83 8.08
N ARG A 129 -2.21 10.53 7.79
CA ARG A 129 -2.23 11.69 6.88
C ARG A 129 -2.71 11.31 5.48
N ALA A 130 -2.22 10.20 4.94
CA ALA A 130 -2.65 9.67 3.65
C ALA A 130 -4.15 9.32 3.65
N ALA A 131 -4.63 8.67 4.71
CA ALA A 131 -6.04 8.33 4.89
C ALA A 131 -6.95 9.57 4.95
N VAL A 132 -6.57 10.60 5.72
CA VAL A 132 -7.33 11.85 5.82
C VAL A 132 -7.40 12.56 4.46
N ALA A 133 -6.27 12.64 3.75
CA ALA A 133 -6.23 13.23 2.40
C ALA A 133 -7.14 12.48 1.42
N LEU A 134 -7.06 11.14 1.42
CA LEU A 134 -7.89 10.29 0.57
C LEU A 134 -9.39 10.46 0.84
N LEU A 135 -9.80 10.46 2.12
CA LEU A 135 -11.20 10.66 2.50
C LEU A 135 -11.70 12.06 2.14
N GLY A 136 -10.84 13.07 2.23
CA GLY A 136 -11.14 14.44 1.80
C GLY A 136 -11.42 14.51 0.30
N VAL A 137 -10.54 13.93 -0.53
CA VAL A 137 -10.69 13.96 -2.00
C VAL A 137 -11.85 13.09 -2.48
N ARG A 138 -11.94 11.85 -1.99
CA ARG A 138 -12.90 10.86 -2.52
C ARG A 138 -14.32 11.03 -1.99
N TYR A 139 -14.48 11.59 -0.79
CA TYR A 139 -15.79 11.71 -0.13
C TYR A 139 -16.12 13.12 0.36
N GLY A 140 -15.26 14.12 0.11
CA GLY A 140 -15.50 15.50 0.52
C GLY A 140 -15.48 15.72 2.03
N MET A 141 -14.84 14.82 2.80
CA MET A 141 -14.80 14.95 4.25
C MET A 141 -13.94 16.12 4.70
N SER A 142 -14.39 16.83 5.74
CA SER A 142 -13.50 17.73 6.47
C SER A 142 -12.44 16.92 7.22
N PRO A 143 -11.23 17.47 7.46
CA PRO A 143 -10.20 16.77 8.21
C PRO A 143 -10.68 16.30 9.59
N ALA A 144 -11.45 17.12 10.31
CA ALA A 144 -11.96 16.77 11.63
C ALA A 144 -12.91 15.54 11.60
N HIS A 145 -13.79 15.45 10.59
CA HIS A 145 -14.66 14.29 10.43
C HIS A 145 -13.87 13.05 9.98
N ALA A 146 -12.89 13.21 9.09
CA ALA A 146 -12.02 12.11 8.68
C ALA A 146 -11.28 11.52 9.88
N TYR A 147 -10.66 12.35 10.74
CA TYR A 147 -10.01 11.87 11.97
C TYR A 147 -10.98 11.14 12.91
N ALA A 148 -12.18 11.69 13.13
CA ALA A 148 -13.18 11.07 13.99
C ALA A 148 -13.63 9.70 13.45
N TYR A 149 -13.86 9.60 12.13
CA TYR A 149 -14.21 8.34 11.47
C TYR A 149 -13.07 7.33 11.56
N LEU A 150 -11.85 7.71 11.18
CA LEU A 150 -10.69 6.83 11.18
C LEU A 150 -10.42 6.25 12.57
N SER A 151 -10.57 7.08 13.62
CA SER A 151 -10.41 6.63 15.01
C SER A 151 -11.50 5.66 15.46
N ALA A 152 -12.73 5.82 14.99
CA ALA A 152 -13.87 5.04 15.44
C ALA A 152 -14.12 3.75 14.64
N ALA A 153 -13.69 3.72 13.37
CA ALA A 153 -14.19 2.74 12.40
C ALA A 153 -13.14 2.24 11.40
N THR A 154 -11.85 2.54 11.57
CA THR A 154 -10.78 2.09 10.68
C THR A 154 -9.68 1.41 11.46
N ASP A 155 -9.27 0.23 10.99
CA ASP A 155 -8.11 -0.48 11.52
C ASP A 155 -6.83 0.02 10.84
N PHE A 156 -5.74 0.12 11.61
CA PHE A 156 -4.40 0.46 11.14
C PHE A 156 -3.48 -0.70 11.50
N ASP A 157 -3.03 -1.41 10.48
CA ASP A 157 -2.26 -2.64 10.61
C ASP A 157 -0.80 -2.40 10.21
N ILE A 158 0.11 -3.12 10.86
CA ILE A 158 1.53 -3.08 10.52
C ILE A 158 1.74 -4.00 9.32
N SER A 159 2.22 -3.47 8.19
CA SER A 159 2.53 -4.29 7.01
C SER A 159 3.74 -5.19 7.30
N GLN A 160 4.88 -4.55 7.58
CA GLN A 160 6.15 -5.17 7.96
C GLN A 160 6.98 -4.24 8.85
N VAL A 161 7.94 -4.81 9.59
CA VAL A 161 8.92 -4.04 10.39
C VAL A 161 10.38 -4.40 10.13
N VAL A 162 10.68 -5.11 9.05
CA VAL A 162 11.96 -5.81 8.84
C VAL A 162 12.82 -5.21 7.72
N ASP A 163 12.27 -4.31 6.90
CA ASP A 163 12.91 -3.86 5.65
C ASP A 163 13.68 -2.55 5.74
N VAL A 164 14.22 -2.22 6.90
CA VAL A 164 14.82 -0.91 7.23
C VAL A 164 13.74 0.18 7.35
N VAL A 165 12.90 0.36 6.32
CA VAL A 165 11.67 1.18 6.33
C VAL A 165 10.51 0.29 6.73
N LYS A 166 9.78 0.65 7.78
CA LYS A 166 8.59 -0.06 8.25
C LYS A 166 7.34 0.43 7.51
N GLY A 167 6.36 -0.45 7.38
CA GLY A 167 5.09 -0.17 6.73
C GLY A 167 3.90 -0.26 7.68
N VAL A 168 2.96 0.66 7.53
CA VAL A 168 1.63 0.64 8.13
C VAL A 168 0.61 0.86 7.02
N HIS A 169 -0.53 0.20 7.09
CA HIS A 169 -1.64 0.41 6.16
C HIS A 169 -2.96 0.50 6.90
N ALA A 170 -3.90 1.30 6.37
CA ALA A 170 -5.24 1.40 6.94
C ALA A 170 -6.21 0.49 6.21
N ARG A 171 -7.26 0.01 6.88
CA ARG A 171 -8.36 -0.76 6.28
C ARG A 171 -9.66 0.03 6.32
N ILE A 172 -9.78 1.01 5.44
CA ILE A 172 -10.97 1.86 5.35
C ILE A 172 -12.07 1.08 4.63
N ARG A 173 -13.15 0.72 5.32
CA ARG A 173 -14.26 -0.06 4.73
C ARG A 173 -15.05 0.77 3.72
N LYS A 174 -15.11 0.30 2.47
CA LYS A 174 -15.88 0.96 1.40
C LYS A 174 -17.38 0.93 1.66
N ALA A 175 -17.87 -0.08 2.37
CA ALA A 175 -19.27 -0.22 2.74
C ALA A 175 -19.80 0.94 3.60
N ASP A 176 -18.94 1.60 4.37
CA ASP A 176 -19.32 2.73 5.23
C ASP A 176 -19.71 3.98 4.40
N PHE A 177 -19.41 3.98 3.09
CA PHE A 177 -19.67 5.07 2.14
C PHE A 177 -20.65 4.69 1.03
N ALA A 178 -21.07 3.43 0.95
CA ALA A 178 -22.05 2.99 -0.02
C ALA A 178 -23.44 3.47 0.43
N ARG A 179 -24.02 4.42 -0.30
CA ARG A 179 -25.45 4.78 -0.24
C ARG A 179 -26.09 4.51 -1.58
#